data_AF-A0A2H6NA20-F1
#
_entry.id   AF-A0A2H6NA20-F1
#
_cell.length_a   1.000
_cell.length_b   1.000
_cell.length_c   1.000
_cell.angle_alpha   90.00
_cell.angle_beta   90.00
_cell.angle_gamma   90.00
#
_symmetry.space_group_name_H-M   'P 1'
#
loop_
_entity.id
_entity.type
_entity.pdbx_description
1 polymer ?
#
loop_
_entity_poly.entity_id
_entity_poly.type
_entity_poly.pdbx_seq_one_letter_code
_entity_poly.pdbx_strand_id
1 'polypeptide(L)'
;ENIEQRTKKTDEKVGNIQQLMMKYEDRFKKIEEQIGQREEKIGDIDTRLSKVEKGRSGPLRWEIDRSKFYLRFQNVKEEKGENLAETITEILAEALEITKEKMMDGMDEVFR
;
A
#
# COMPACT_ATOMS: atom_id res chain seq x y z
N GLU A 1 -43.41 48.35 33.72
CA GLU A 1 -43.62 46.94 34.12
C GLU A 1 -43.46 45.93 32.98
N ASN A 2 -44.19 46.03 31.86
CA ASN A 2 -44.10 45.06 30.75
C ASN A 2 -42.70 44.95 30.10
N ILE A 3 -42.01 46.09 29.89
CA ILE A 3 -40.65 46.11 29.33
C ILE A 3 -39.67 45.38 30.24
N GLU A 4 -39.77 45.57 31.56
CA GLU A 4 -38.86 44.97 32.53
C GLU A 4 -39.00 43.44 32.59
N GLN A 5 -40.23 42.94 32.52
CA GLN A 5 -40.48 41.49 32.41
C GLN A 5 -39.93 40.92 31.11
N ARG A 6 -40.06 41.65 29.99
CA ARG A 6 -39.45 41.24 28.71
C ARG A 6 -37.93 41.24 28.76
N THR A 7 -37.31 42.19 29.44
CA THR A 7 -35.85 42.23 29.64
C THR A 7 -35.38 41.04 30.47
N LYS A 8 -35.99 40.78 31.64
CA LYS A 8 -35.67 39.61 32.48
C LYS A 8 -35.76 38.29 31.72
N LYS A 9 -36.83 38.09 30.95
CA LYS A 9 -37.00 36.88 30.10
C LYS A 9 -35.96 36.79 28.99
N THR A 10 -35.47 37.92 28.49
CA THR A 10 -34.41 37.95 27.48
C THR A 10 -33.07 37.60 28.11
N ASP A 11 -32.76 38.13 29.28
CA ASP A 11 -31.52 37.84 30.03
C ASP A 11 -31.42 36.36 30.40
N GLU A 12 -32.52 35.74 30.85
CA GLU A 12 -32.58 34.30 31.11
C GLU A 12 -32.29 33.47 29.85
N LYS A 13 -32.87 33.84 28.70
CA LYS A 13 -32.58 33.16 27.43
C LYS A 13 -31.13 33.32 27.01
N VAL A 14 -30.55 34.51 27.17
CA VAL A 14 -29.14 34.78 26.88
C VAL A 14 -28.23 33.95 27.78
N GLY A 15 -28.52 33.87 29.09
CA GLY A 15 -27.79 33.02 30.03
C GLY A 15 -27.83 31.54 29.63
N ASN A 16 -29.01 31.03 29.25
CA ASN A 16 -29.17 29.66 28.77
C ASN A 16 -28.36 29.39 27.49
N ILE A 17 -28.32 30.36 26.55
CA ILE A 17 -27.52 30.27 25.32
C ILE A 17 -26.02 30.24 25.66
N GLN A 18 -25.55 31.08 26.58
CA GLN A 18 -24.15 31.10 27.00
C GLN A 18 -23.72 29.76 27.61
N GLN A 19 -24.54 29.16 28.47
CA GLN A 19 -24.28 27.83 29.05
C GLN A 19 -24.21 26.74 27.96
N LEU A 20 -25.12 26.78 26.98
CA LEU A 20 -25.08 25.87 25.84
C LEU A 20 -23.80 26.04 25.02
N MET A 21 -23.37 27.28 24.75
CA MET A 21 -22.13 27.56 24.03
C MET A 21 -20.91 26.99 24.74
N MET A 22 -20.79 27.18 26.06
CA MET A 22 -19.69 26.60 26.84
C MET A 22 -19.67 25.06 26.75
N LYS A 23 -20.84 24.42 26.80
CA LYS A 23 -20.95 22.95 26.65
C LYS A 23 -20.53 22.49 25.25
N TYR A 24 -20.86 23.23 24.21
CA TYR A 24 -20.41 22.90 22.85
C TYR A 24 -18.91 23.09 22.69
N GLU A 25 -18.33 24.14 23.27
CA GLU A 25 -16.90 24.38 23.21
C GLU A 25 -16.08 23.26 23.87
N ASP A 26 -16.52 22.76 25.04
CA ASP A 26 -15.91 21.60 25.69
C ASP A 26 -16.00 20.33 24.83
N ARG A 27 -17.15 20.11 24.16
CA ARG A 27 -17.31 18.98 23.23
C ARG A 27 -16.41 19.11 22.01
N PHE A 28 -16.23 20.32 21.47
CA PHE A 28 -15.35 20.57 20.33
C PHE A 28 -13.89 20.27 20.69
N LYS A 29 -13.41 20.76 21.84
CA LYS A 29 -12.03 20.48 22.32
C LYS A 29 -11.75 18.98 22.43
N LYS A 30 -12.71 18.20 22.97
CA LYS A 30 -12.60 16.74 23.05
C LYS A 30 -12.56 16.06 21.68
N ILE A 31 -13.31 16.58 20.70
CA ILE A 31 -13.30 16.06 19.34
C ILE A 31 -11.95 16.36 18.66
N GLU A 32 -11.43 17.57 18.81
CA GLU A 32 -10.11 17.95 18.28
C GLU A 32 -9.00 17.07 18.83
N GLU A 33 -9.00 16.81 20.14
CA GLU A 33 -8.03 15.90 20.77
C GLU A 33 -8.14 14.48 20.22
N GLN A 34 -9.37 13.95 20.05
CA GLN A 34 -9.60 12.64 19.46
C GLN A 34 -9.16 12.56 17.99
N ILE A 35 -9.34 13.64 17.22
CA ILE A 35 -8.87 13.72 15.84
C ILE A 35 -7.34 13.66 15.81
N GLY A 36 -6.65 14.47 16.61
CA GLY A 36 -5.18 14.46 16.67
C GLY A 36 -4.61 13.09 17.05
N GLN A 37 -5.18 12.42 18.04
CA GLN A 37 -4.78 11.05 18.41
C GLN A 37 -5.01 10.02 17.29
N ARG A 38 -6.04 10.20 16.47
CA ARG A 38 -6.31 9.32 15.33
C ARG A 38 -5.36 9.58 14.17
N GLU A 39 -5.04 10.84 13.89
CA GLU A 39 -4.06 11.22 12.86
C GLU A 39 -2.68 10.63 13.16
N GLU A 40 -2.23 10.67 14.41
CA GLU A 40 -0.98 10.03 14.83
C GLU A 40 -0.98 8.52 14.56
N LYS A 41 -2.08 7.82 14.94
CA LYS A 41 -2.22 6.38 14.69
C LYS A 41 -2.25 6.04 13.20
N ILE A 42 -2.90 6.87 12.38
CA ILE A 42 -2.92 6.70 10.92
C ILE A 42 -1.50 6.84 10.36
N GLY A 43 -0.72 7.81 10.83
CA GLY A 43 0.69 7.98 10.44
C GLY A 43 1.58 6.78 10.79
N ASP A 44 1.39 6.18 11.97
CA ASP A 44 2.12 4.95 12.35
C ASP A 44 1.72 3.76 11.47
N ILE A 45 0.42 3.59 11.18
CA ILE A 45 -0.08 2.54 10.28
C ILE A 45 0.54 2.70 8.88
N ASP A 46 0.54 3.91 8.33
CA ASP A 46 1.09 4.19 7.00
C ASP A 46 2.59 3.88 6.92
N THR A 47 3.33 4.24 7.97
CA THR A 47 4.76 3.92 8.12
C THR A 47 5.00 2.41 8.15
N ARG A 48 4.20 1.66 8.91
CA ARG A 48 4.29 0.19 8.98
C ARG A 48 3.92 -0.46 7.65
N LEU A 49 2.89 0.02 6.98
CA LEU A 49 2.44 -0.50 5.70
C LEU A 49 3.51 -0.31 4.62
N SER A 50 4.12 0.88 4.56
CA SER A 50 5.27 1.16 3.69
C SER A 50 6.45 0.19 3.90
N LYS A 51 6.74 -0.18 5.15
CA LYS A 51 7.78 -1.17 5.48
C LYS A 51 7.41 -2.57 4.99
N VAL A 52 6.15 -2.98 5.18
CA VAL A 52 5.64 -4.29 4.72
C VAL A 52 5.66 -4.38 3.20
N GLU A 53 5.25 -3.32 2.50
CA GLU A 53 5.26 -3.27 1.04
C GLU A 53 6.69 -3.37 0.49
N LYS A 54 7.64 -2.62 1.05
CA LYS A 54 9.07 -2.75 0.70
C LYS A 54 9.61 -4.15 0.98
N GLY A 55 9.19 -4.80 2.08
CA GLY A 55 9.57 -6.18 2.39
C GLY A 55 8.99 -7.21 1.42
N ARG A 56 7.73 -7.02 0.99
CA ARG A 56 7.04 -7.91 0.03
C ARG A 56 7.42 -7.68 -1.42
N SER A 57 7.79 -6.47 -1.80
CA SER A 57 8.28 -6.12 -3.14
C SER A 57 9.81 -6.23 -3.24
N GLY A 58 10.47 -6.54 -2.12
CA GLY A 58 11.93 -6.58 -2.01
C GLY A 58 12.58 -7.81 -2.66
N PRO A 59 13.89 -7.99 -2.43
CA PRO A 59 14.71 -9.05 -3.03
C PRO A 59 14.12 -10.45 -2.89
N LEU A 60 13.38 -10.72 -1.81
CA LEU A 60 12.69 -11.99 -1.57
C LEU A 60 11.67 -12.35 -2.66
N ARG A 61 10.88 -11.38 -3.17
CA ARG A 61 9.92 -11.66 -4.24
C ARG A 61 10.63 -11.92 -5.56
N TRP A 62 11.65 -11.12 -5.85
CA TRP A 62 12.56 -11.36 -6.97
C TRP A 62 13.23 -12.74 -6.89
N GLU A 63 13.69 -13.15 -5.71
CA GLU A 63 14.31 -14.45 -5.47
C GLU A 63 13.31 -15.60 -5.61
N ILE A 64 12.06 -15.44 -5.15
CA ILE A 64 11.00 -16.45 -5.33
C ILE A 64 10.67 -16.62 -6.81
N ASP A 65 10.49 -15.53 -7.55
CA ASP A 65 10.18 -15.59 -8.98
C ASP A 65 11.39 -16.16 -9.75
N ARG A 66 12.62 -15.75 -9.41
CA ARG A 66 13.86 -16.35 -9.94
C ARG A 66 13.97 -17.85 -9.65
N SER A 67 13.62 -18.29 -8.44
CA SER A 67 13.72 -19.70 -8.03
C SER A 67 12.72 -20.60 -8.78
N LYS A 68 11.52 -20.09 -9.11
CA LYS A 68 10.57 -20.82 -9.96
C LYS A 68 11.15 -21.12 -11.35
N PHE A 69 11.97 -20.22 -11.90
CA PHE A 69 12.64 -20.45 -13.19
C PHE A 69 13.72 -21.52 -13.08
N TYR A 70 14.58 -21.46 -12.07
CA TYR A 70 15.62 -22.48 -11.84
C TYR A 70 15.03 -23.90 -11.67
N LEU A 71 13.88 -24.03 -10.99
CA LEU A 71 13.20 -25.33 -10.83
C LEU A 71 12.59 -25.88 -12.14
N ARG A 72 12.26 -25.03 -13.11
CA ARG A 72 11.81 -25.49 -14.44
C ARG A 72 12.95 -26.14 -15.22
N PHE A 73 14.16 -25.58 -15.13
CA PHE A 73 15.37 -26.15 -15.76
C PHE A 73 15.78 -27.50 -15.15
N GLN A 74 15.59 -27.70 -13.84
CA GLN A 74 15.94 -28.97 -13.19
C GLN A 74 15.07 -30.17 -13.63
N ASN A 75 13.92 -29.91 -14.24
CA ASN A 75 13.02 -30.95 -14.75
C ASN A 75 13.11 -31.13 -16.27
N VAL A 76 14.02 -30.42 -16.95
CA VAL A 76 14.33 -30.67 -18.35
C VAL A 76 15.09 -31.98 -18.43
N LYS A 77 14.48 -33.00 -19.06
CA LYS A 77 15.20 -34.23 -19.42
C LYS A 77 16.00 -33.92 -20.67
N GLU A 78 17.32 -34.04 -20.58
CA GLU A 78 18.19 -33.92 -21.75
C GLU A 78 18.40 -35.30 -22.35
N GLU A 79 17.89 -35.53 -23.56
CA GLU A 79 18.23 -36.72 -24.34
C GLU A 79 19.42 -36.44 -25.26
N LYS A 80 20.27 -37.46 -25.47
CA LYS A 80 21.48 -37.32 -26.28
C LYS A 80 21.10 -37.02 -27.74
N GLY A 81 21.39 -35.80 -28.18
CA GLY A 81 21.08 -35.31 -29.53
C GLY A 81 20.03 -34.20 -29.58
N GLU A 82 19.42 -33.86 -28.43
CA GLU A 82 18.54 -32.69 -28.34
C GLU A 82 19.33 -31.37 -28.31
N ASN A 83 18.76 -30.35 -28.94
CA ASN A 83 19.32 -29.02 -28.92
C ASN A 83 18.90 -28.30 -27.63
N LEU A 84 19.69 -28.50 -26.58
CA LEU A 84 19.46 -27.91 -25.28
C LEU A 84 19.30 -26.38 -25.33
N ALA A 85 20.03 -25.70 -26.23
CA ALA A 85 19.93 -24.26 -26.39
C ALA A 85 18.54 -23.83 -26.86
N GLU A 86 17.90 -24.61 -27.73
CA GLU A 86 16.55 -24.35 -28.24
C GLU A 86 15.49 -24.55 -27.15
N THR A 87 15.60 -25.63 -26.37
CA THR A 87 14.71 -25.90 -25.23
C THR A 87 14.82 -24.83 -24.13
N ILE A 88 16.03 -24.36 -23.84
CA ILE A 88 16.25 -23.28 -22.89
C ILE A 88 15.68 -21.96 -23.42
N THR A 89 15.89 -21.67 -24.71
CA THR A 89 15.35 -20.47 -25.38
C THR A 89 13.82 -20.45 -25.36
N GLU A 90 13.19 -21.59 -25.59
CA GLU A 90 11.73 -21.79 -25.46
C GLU A 90 11.21 -21.38 -24.09
N ILE A 91 11.79 -21.96 -23.04
CA ILE A 91 11.36 -21.74 -21.65
C ILE A 91 11.56 -20.28 -21.25
N LEU A 92 12.67 -19.65 -21.67
CA LEU A 92 13.00 -18.27 -21.36
C LEU A 92 12.14 -17.26 -22.14
N ALA A 93 11.85 -17.53 -23.41
CA ALA A 93 10.98 -16.69 -24.22
C ALA A 93 9.55 -16.64 -23.65
N GLU A 94 9.00 -17.80 -23.25
CA GLU A 94 7.69 -17.88 -22.59
C GLU A 94 7.68 -17.13 -21.24
N ALA A 95 8.74 -17.30 -20.45
CA ALA A 95 8.89 -16.66 -19.15
C ALA A 95 8.96 -15.12 -19.20
N LEU A 96 9.63 -14.59 -20.23
CA LEU A 96 9.87 -13.16 -20.41
C LEU A 96 8.83 -12.50 -21.32
N GLU A 97 7.85 -13.26 -21.81
CA GLU A 97 6.81 -12.80 -22.75
C GLU A 97 7.41 -12.13 -24.00
N ILE A 98 8.52 -12.66 -24.49
CA ILE A 98 9.19 -12.22 -25.73
C ILE A 98 9.23 -13.34 -26.76
N THR A 99 9.56 -13.01 -28.01
CA THR A 99 9.70 -14.03 -29.05
C THR A 99 10.98 -14.85 -28.84
N LYS A 100 10.96 -16.12 -29.29
CA LYS A 100 12.14 -16.99 -29.24
C LYS A 100 13.34 -16.38 -29.96
N GLU A 101 13.12 -15.78 -31.12
CA GLU A 101 14.20 -15.19 -31.91
C GLU A 101 14.90 -14.08 -31.13
N LYS A 102 14.11 -13.21 -30.47
CA LYS A 102 14.63 -12.12 -29.65
C LYS A 102 15.37 -12.64 -28.40
N MET A 103 14.93 -13.77 -27.85
CA MET A 103 15.61 -14.44 -26.73
C MET A 103 16.93 -15.07 -27.19
N MET A 104 16.93 -15.75 -28.34
CA MET A 104 18.08 -16.43 -28.91
C MET A 104 19.19 -15.44 -29.30
N ASP A 105 18.82 -14.33 -29.97
CA ASP A 105 19.75 -13.24 -30.30
C ASP A 105 20.41 -12.65 -29.04
N GLY A 106 19.65 -12.47 -27.97
CA GLY A 106 20.17 -11.99 -26.69
C GLY A 106 21.08 -13.00 -25.98
N MET A 107 20.80 -14.30 -26.08
CA MET A 107 21.68 -15.34 -25.54
C MET A 107 23.02 -15.39 -26.30
N ASP A 108 22.99 -15.34 -27.63
CA ASP A 108 24.18 -15.35 -28.48
C ASP A 108 25.09 -14.12 -28.24
N GLU A 109 24.52 -12.99 -27.80
CA GLU A 109 25.27 -11.78 -27.45
C GLU A 109 25.92 -11.86 -26.05
N VAL A 110 25.29 -12.55 -25.09
CA VAL A 110 25.80 -12.70 -23.72
C VAL A 110 26.89 -13.79 -23.60
N PHE A 111 26.83 -14.82 -24.44
CA PHE A 111 27.75 -15.97 -24.40
C PHE A 111 28.86 -15.94 -25.48
N ARG A 112 29.04 -14.81 -26.16
CA ARG A 112 30.15 -14.57 -27.09
C ARG A 112 31.46 -14.25 -26.35
#